data_AF-A0A7Y4XVY3-F1
#
_entry.id   AF-A0A7Y4XVY3-F1
#
_cell.length_a   1.000
_cell.length_b   1.000
_cell.length_c   1.000
_cell.angle_alpha   90.00
_cell.angle_beta   90.00
_cell.angle_gamma   90.00
#
_symmetry.space_group_name_H-M   'P 1'
#
loop_
_entity.id
_entity.type
_entity.pdbx_description
1 polymer ?
#
loop_
_entity_poly.entity_id
_entity_poly.type
_entity_poly.pdbx_seq_one_letter_code
_entity_poly.pdbx_strand_id
1 'polypeptide(L)'
;MIQKIVTGFGLLVAIFAIRLITLGLYPLYDPSESRYAEMGRKMLETGNWVTPLIDYGVPFWGKPPLSVWLTASSLWLGGINDFSARLPSLLLSLGMTWIIFHLASVQSGRSTALNAGIILTSCVLFS
;
A
#
# COMPACT_ATOMS: atom_id res chain seq x y z
N MET A 1 19.91 -5.63 25.36
CA MET A 1 19.95 -5.32 23.91
C MET A 1 18.97 -6.18 23.12
N ILE A 2 19.01 -7.51 23.26
CA ILE A 2 18.12 -8.46 22.56
C ILE A 2 16.63 -8.19 22.82
N GLN A 3 16.23 -7.94 24.07
CA GLN A 3 14.82 -7.69 24.41
C GLN A 3 14.23 -6.48 23.68
N LYS A 4 14.99 -5.37 23.55
CA LYS A 4 14.54 -4.18 22.79
C LYS A 4 14.30 -4.49 21.31
N ILE A 5 15.14 -5.33 20.71
CA ILE A 5 15.01 -5.76 19.31
C ILE A 5 13.73 -6.59 19.14
N VAL A 6 13.50 -7.56 20.04
CA VAL A 6 12.30 -8.41 20.02
C VAL A 6 11.02 -7.57 20.17
N THR A 7 10.99 -6.66 21.14
CA THR A 7 9.83 -5.76 21.33
C THR A 7 9.60 -4.86 20.12
N GLY A 8 10.67 -4.34 19.49
CA GLY A 8 10.57 -3.50 18.30
C GLY A 8 9.98 -4.22 17.09
N PHE A 9 10.40 -5.46 16.83
CA PHE A 9 9.78 -6.29 15.79
C PHE A 9 8.31 -6.61 16.10
N GLY A 10 7.99 -6.92 17.37
CA GLY A 10 6.61 -7.14 17.80
C GLY A 10 5.70 -5.94 17.51
N LEU A 11 6.20 -4.72 17.73
CA LEU A 11 5.45 -3.50 17.43
C LEU A 11 5.22 -3.30 15.94
N LEU A 12 6.23 -3.52 15.09
CA LEU A 12 6.06 -3.44 13.63
C LEU A 12 5.02 -4.44 13.13
N VAL A 13 5.07 -5.68 13.63
CA VAL A 13 4.07 -6.71 13.29
C VAL A 13 2.68 -6.27 13.73
N ALA A 14 2.53 -5.72 14.93
CA ALA A 14 1.25 -5.23 15.43
C ALA A 14 0.70 -4.08 14.55
N ILE A 15 1.53 -3.12 14.16
CA ILE A 15 1.13 -1.99 13.29
C ILE A 15 0.62 -2.51 11.95
N PHE A 16 1.38 -3.39 11.27
CA PHE A 16 0.95 -3.93 9.99
C PHE A 16 -0.26 -4.85 10.10
N ALA A 17 -0.40 -5.61 11.19
CA ALA A 17 -1.57 -6.45 11.43
C ALA A 17 -2.84 -5.61 11.61
N ILE A 18 -2.77 -4.54 12.42
CA ILE A 18 -3.89 -3.60 12.58
C ILE A 18 -4.26 -2.99 11.24
N ARG A 19 -3.27 -2.50 10.48
CA ARG A 19 -3.49 -1.91 9.16
C ARG A 19 -4.17 -2.91 8.23
N LEU A 20 -3.63 -4.12 8.09
CA LEU A 20 -4.20 -5.20 7.29
C LEU A 20 -5.67 -5.47 7.63
N ILE A 21 -6.01 -5.56 8.91
CA ILE A 21 -7.39 -5.78 9.37
C ILE A 21 -8.29 -4.59 8.99
N THR A 22 -7.79 -3.36 9.12
CA THR A 22 -8.58 -2.15 8.87
C THR A 22 -8.83 -1.83 7.39
N LEU A 23 -8.06 -2.42 6.46
CA LEU A 23 -8.11 -2.08 5.02
C LEU A 23 -9.53 -2.09 4.42
N GLY A 24 -10.37 -3.03 4.83
CA GLY A 24 -11.74 -3.21 4.33
C GLY A 24 -12.84 -2.85 5.32
N LEU A 25 -12.51 -2.28 6.50
CA LEU A 25 -13.51 -1.99 7.53
C LEU A 25 -14.28 -0.67 7.29
N TYR A 26 -13.82 0.15 6.35
CA TYR A 26 -14.41 1.44 6.03
C TYR A 26 -14.30 1.72 4.53
N PRO A 27 -15.26 2.48 3.96
CA PRO A 27 -15.30 2.76 2.53
C PRO A 27 -14.09 3.57 2.05
N LEU A 28 -13.87 3.59 0.74
CA LEU A 28 -12.95 4.55 0.11
C LEU A 28 -13.40 5.98 0.44
N TYR A 29 -12.59 6.69 1.23
CA TYR A 29 -12.93 8.00 1.76
C TYR A 29 -12.26 9.13 0.98
N ASP A 30 -11.01 8.92 0.57
CA ASP A 30 -10.25 9.92 -0.16
C ASP A 30 -10.58 9.88 -1.66
N PRO A 31 -10.81 11.04 -2.31
CA PRO A 31 -11.13 11.08 -3.74
C PRO A 31 -10.09 10.43 -4.64
N SER A 32 -8.80 10.42 -4.22
CA SER A 32 -7.77 9.76 -4.98
C SER A 32 -7.88 8.23 -4.89
N GLU A 33 -8.12 7.67 -3.70
CA GLU A 33 -8.36 6.23 -3.51
C GLU A 33 -9.50 5.73 -4.39
N SER A 34 -10.67 6.39 -4.30
CA SER A 34 -11.85 6.04 -5.08
C SER A 34 -11.61 6.11 -6.59
N ARG A 35 -10.86 7.12 -7.05
CA ARG A 35 -10.54 7.27 -8.47
C ARG A 35 -9.61 6.16 -8.97
N TYR A 36 -8.58 5.77 -8.23
CA TYR A 36 -7.70 4.67 -8.65
C TYR A 36 -8.42 3.32 -8.62
N ALA A 37 -9.27 3.10 -7.62
CA ALA A 37 -10.12 1.91 -7.56
C ALA A 37 -11.06 1.82 -8.77
N GLU A 38 -11.71 2.92 -9.14
CA GLU A 38 -12.63 2.95 -10.29
C GLU A 38 -11.90 2.80 -11.63
N MET A 39 -10.74 3.44 -11.79
CA MET A 39 -9.89 3.22 -12.98
C MET A 39 -9.47 1.74 -13.10
N GLY A 40 -9.11 1.11 -11.98
CA GLY A 40 -8.78 -0.31 -11.95
C GLY A 40 -9.98 -1.20 -12.28
N ARG A 41 -11.14 -0.92 -11.70
CA ARG A 41 -12.41 -1.62 -11.99
C ARG A 41 -12.79 -1.54 -13.47
N LYS A 42 -12.68 -0.35 -14.07
CA LYS A 42 -12.91 -0.13 -15.51
C LYS A 42 -11.89 -0.86 -16.40
N MET A 43 -10.63 -0.96 -16.00
CA MET A 43 -9.65 -1.79 -16.73
C MET A 43 -10.08 -3.26 -16.75
N LEU A 44 -10.56 -3.79 -15.63
CA LEU A 44 -11.05 -5.17 -15.56
C LEU A 44 -12.31 -5.38 -16.40
N GLU A 45 -13.25 -4.44 -16.34
CA GLU A 45 -14.50 -4.51 -17.09
C GLU A 45 -14.28 -4.42 -18.61
N THR A 46 -13.43 -3.50 -19.05
CA THR A 46 -13.21 -3.24 -20.49
C THR A 46 -12.13 -4.13 -21.11
N GLY A 47 -11.28 -4.76 -20.29
CA GLY A 47 -10.08 -5.47 -20.75
C GLY A 47 -8.99 -4.54 -21.31
N ASN A 48 -9.17 -3.21 -21.26
CA ASN A 48 -8.17 -2.26 -21.71
C ASN A 48 -7.13 -1.99 -20.61
N TRP A 49 -6.08 -2.80 -20.58
CA TRP A 49 -4.96 -2.62 -19.66
C TRP A 49 -3.96 -1.56 -20.11
N VAL A 50 -4.11 -0.98 -21.31
CA VAL A 50 -3.15 0.02 -21.82
C VAL A 50 -3.52 1.42 -21.34
N THR A 51 -4.80 1.78 -21.46
CA THR A 51 -5.27 3.15 -21.23
C THR A 51 -6.19 3.21 -20.01
N PRO A 52 -5.73 3.78 -18.87
CA PRO A 52 -6.62 4.04 -17.74
C PRO A 52 -7.73 5.02 -18.13
N LEU A 53 -8.94 4.79 -17.63
CA LEU A 53 -10.13 5.58 -17.95
C LEU A 53 -10.68 6.28 -16.71
N ILE A 54 -10.80 7.61 -16.75
CA ILE A 54 -11.53 8.37 -15.72
C ILE A 54 -13.02 8.01 -15.83
N ASP A 55 -13.53 8.07 -17.05
CA ASP A 55 -14.87 7.65 -17.43
C ASP A 55 -14.83 6.84 -18.73
N TYR A 56 -15.92 6.19 -19.09
CA TYR A 56 -15.99 5.41 -20.32
C TYR A 56 -15.69 6.30 -21.53
N GLY A 57 -14.67 5.92 -22.31
CA GLY A 57 -14.19 6.71 -23.45
C GLY A 57 -13.35 7.94 -23.07
N VAL A 58 -13.14 8.23 -21.77
CA VAL A 58 -12.36 9.38 -21.28
C VAL A 58 -11.05 8.91 -20.66
N PRO A 59 -9.92 8.97 -21.39
CA PRO A 59 -8.63 8.50 -20.91
C PRO A 59 -8.01 9.41 -19.84
N PHE A 60 -7.27 8.79 -18.91
CA PHE A 60 -6.46 9.49 -17.91
C PHE A 60 -4.99 9.54 -18.33
N TRP A 61 -4.53 10.70 -18.80
CA TRP A 61 -3.15 10.93 -19.23
C TRP A 61 -2.24 11.57 -18.18
N GLY A 62 -2.73 11.75 -16.95
CA GLY A 62 -2.02 12.52 -15.94
C GLY A 62 -0.81 11.83 -15.32
N LYS A 63 -0.75 10.48 -15.37
CA LYS A 63 0.32 9.67 -14.74
C LYS A 63 0.50 8.33 -15.48
N PRO A 64 1.68 7.70 -15.39
CA PRO A 64 1.88 6.32 -15.87
C PRO A 64 0.92 5.33 -15.19
N PRO A 65 0.54 4.23 -15.88
CA PRO A 65 -0.53 3.34 -15.45
C PRO A 65 -0.16 2.40 -14.29
N LEU A 66 1.10 2.38 -13.82
CA LEU A 66 1.59 1.41 -12.84
C LEU A 66 0.71 1.30 -11.59
N SER A 67 0.30 2.43 -11.00
CA SER A 67 -0.59 2.42 -9.84
C SER A 67 -1.94 1.79 -10.16
N VAL A 68 -2.49 2.07 -11.34
CA VAL A 68 -3.76 1.50 -11.79
C VAL A 68 -3.62 0.00 -12.07
N TRP A 69 -2.51 -0.44 -12.66
CA TRP A 69 -2.23 -1.86 -12.87
C TRP A 69 -2.14 -2.64 -11.57
N LEU A 70 -1.47 -2.09 -10.56
CA LEU A 70 -1.39 -2.73 -9.25
C LEU A 70 -2.77 -2.84 -8.60
N THR A 71 -3.56 -1.76 -8.64
CA THR A 71 -4.95 -1.77 -8.14
C THR A 71 -5.82 -2.76 -8.93
N ALA A 72 -5.79 -2.73 -10.26
CA ALA A 72 -6.55 -3.64 -11.13
C ALA A 72 -6.16 -5.11 -10.89
N SER A 73 -4.87 -5.42 -10.78
CA SER A 73 -4.38 -6.77 -10.51
C SER A 73 -4.86 -7.29 -9.15
N SER A 74 -4.85 -6.41 -8.14
CA SER A 74 -5.34 -6.75 -6.81
C SER A 74 -6.86 -6.97 -6.79
N LEU A 75 -7.63 -6.11 -7.47
CA LEU A 75 -9.07 -6.29 -7.66
C LEU A 75 -9.39 -7.58 -8.45
N TRP A 76 -8.55 -7.96 -9.41
CA TRP A 76 -8.71 -9.20 -10.17
C TRP A 76 -8.50 -10.44 -9.30
N LEU A 77 -7.53 -10.41 -8.38
CA LEU A 77 -7.23 -11.52 -7.47
C LEU A 77 -8.18 -11.61 -6.27
N GLY A 78 -8.50 -10.46 -5.66
CA GLY A 78 -9.24 -10.37 -4.39
C GLY A 78 -10.71 -9.95 -4.53
N GLY A 79 -11.17 -9.71 -5.76
CA GLY A 79 -12.51 -9.21 -6.06
C GLY A 79 -12.63 -7.69 -5.96
N ILE A 80 -13.74 -7.15 -6.46
CA ILE A 80 -14.02 -5.71 -6.45
C ILE A 80 -14.53 -5.31 -5.06
N ASN A 81 -13.63 -4.85 -4.20
CA ASN A 81 -13.92 -4.37 -2.84
C ASN A 81 -12.81 -3.42 -2.34
N ASP A 82 -13.09 -2.68 -1.27
CA ASP A 82 -12.18 -1.68 -0.70
C ASP A 82 -10.87 -2.29 -0.19
N PHE A 83 -10.94 -3.50 0.37
CA PHE A 83 -9.77 -4.24 0.82
C PHE A 83 -8.79 -4.48 -0.33
N SER A 84 -9.28 -5.02 -1.44
CA SER A 84 -8.47 -5.34 -2.62
C SER A 84 -7.97 -4.07 -3.31
N ALA A 85 -8.72 -2.97 -3.27
CA ALA A 85 -8.27 -1.68 -3.79
C ALA A 85 -7.05 -1.12 -3.01
N ARG A 86 -6.98 -1.36 -1.70
CA ARG A 86 -5.91 -0.86 -0.80
C ARG A 86 -4.78 -1.86 -0.54
N LEU A 87 -4.95 -3.14 -0.88
CA LEU A 87 -3.92 -4.14 -0.67
C LEU A 87 -2.56 -3.78 -1.31
N PRO A 88 -2.49 -3.21 -2.53
CA PRO A 88 -1.21 -2.83 -3.12
C PRO A 88 -0.45 -1.76 -2.32
N SER A 89 -1.12 -0.74 -1.78
CA SER A 89 -0.45 0.30 -0.99
C SER A 89 0.12 -0.28 0.30
N LEU A 90 -0.63 -1.17 0.98
CA LEU A 90 -0.13 -1.88 2.15
C LEU A 90 1.13 -2.71 1.85
N LEU A 91 1.16 -3.43 0.72
CA LEU A 91 2.32 -4.23 0.33
C LEU A 91 3.53 -3.34 -0.02
N LEU A 92 3.30 -2.21 -0.68
CA LEU A 92 4.35 -1.24 -0.99
C LEU A 92 4.90 -0.57 0.27
N SER A 93 4.05 -0.20 1.24
CA SER A 93 4.51 0.37 2.51
C SER A 93 5.29 -0.63 3.37
N LEU A 94 4.93 -1.92 3.31
CA LEU A 94 5.73 -3.00 3.90
C LEU A 94 7.11 -3.10 3.22
N GLY A 95 7.13 -3.11 1.88
CA GLY A 95 8.38 -3.13 1.10
C GLY A 95 9.28 -1.93 1.38
N MET A 96 8.72 -0.72 1.44
CA MET A 96 9.47 0.50 1.79
C MET A 96 10.01 0.46 3.21
N THR A 97 9.22 -0.04 4.17
CA THR A 97 9.68 -0.23 5.55
C THR A 97 10.86 -1.20 5.62
N TRP A 98 10.80 -2.30 4.85
CA TRP A 98 11.90 -3.25 4.75
C TRP A 98 13.16 -2.63 4.12
N ILE A 99 13.02 -1.85 3.05
CA ILE A 99 14.15 -1.14 2.41
C ILE A 99 14.81 -0.18 3.40
N ILE A 100 14.02 0.63 4.12
CA ILE A 100 14.52 1.58 5.12
C ILE A 100 15.22 0.84 6.26
N PHE A 101 14.61 -0.24 6.76
CA PHE A 101 15.22 -1.07 7.78
C PHE A 101 16.56 -1.65 7.31
N HIS A 102 16.61 -2.21 6.11
CA HIS A 102 17.82 -2.81 5.55
C HIS A 102 18.94 -1.76 5.44
N LEU A 103 18.65 -0.61 4.82
CA LEU A 103 19.62 0.47 4.63
C LEU A 103 20.13 1.03 5.97
N ALA A 104 19.24 1.30 6.92
CA ALA A 104 19.61 1.79 8.24
C ALA A 104 20.40 0.73 9.05
N SER A 105 20.13 -0.56 8.83
CA SER A 105 20.84 -1.63 9.53
C SER A 105 22.30 -1.74 9.11
N VAL A 106 22.57 -1.48 7.82
CA VAL A 106 23.92 -1.45 7.25
C VAL A 106 24.68 -0.20 7.71
N GLN A 107 24.01 0.96 7.80
CA GLN A 107 24.67 2.24 8.09
C GLN A 107 24.83 2.54 9.60
N SER A 108 23.86 2.16 10.42
CA SER A 108 23.75 2.65 11.81
C SER A 108 23.36 1.58 12.82
N GLY A 109 23.35 0.32 12.38
CA GLY A 109 23.04 -0.84 13.22
C GLY A 109 21.55 -1.12 13.38
N ARG A 110 21.26 -2.34 13.84
CA ARG A 110 19.91 -2.93 13.83
C ARG A 110 18.91 -2.22 14.77
N SER A 111 19.39 -1.68 15.88
CA SER A 111 18.54 -0.93 16.82
C SER A 111 18.02 0.38 16.21
N THR A 112 18.89 1.11 15.50
CA THR A 112 18.53 2.35 14.80
C THR A 112 17.56 2.06 13.66
N ALA A 113 17.80 0.98 12.92
CA ALA A 113 16.93 0.52 11.84
C ALA A 113 15.50 0.20 12.30
N LEU A 114 15.36 -0.47 13.45
CA LEU A 114 14.05 -0.73 14.04
C LEU A 114 13.31 0.56 14.39
N ASN A 115 13.99 1.49 15.05
CA ASN A 115 13.40 2.76 15.42
C ASN A 115 12.97 3.56 14.18
N ALA A 116 13.79 3.59 13.12
CA ALA A 116 13.44 4.23 11.85
C ALA A 116 12.18 3.63 11.22
N GLY A 117 12.07 2.30 11.18
CA GLY A 117 10.88 1.61 10.68
C GLY A 117 9.63 1.90 11.52
N ILE A 118 9.75 1.90 12.84
CA ILE A 118 8.63 2.21 13.76
C ILE A 118 8.16 3.66 13.55
N ILE A 119 9.11 4.61 13.49
CA ILE A 119 8.79 6.02 13.25
C ILE A 119 8.05 6.18 11.92
N LEU A 120 8.60 5.63 10.84
CA LEU A 120 8.00 5.71 9.50
C LEU A 120 6.59 5.13 9.47
N THR A 121 6.39 3.94 10.04
CA THR A 121 5.09 3.24 10.03
C THR A 121 4.05 3.86 10.98
N SER A 122 4.49 4.62 11.97
CA SER A 122 3.61 5.38 12.86
C SER A 122 3.14 6.73 12.28
N CYS A 123 3.75 7.19 11.18
CA CYS A 123 3.31 8.41 10.50
C CYS A 123 1.94 8.19 9.84
N VAL A 124 0.97 9.04 10.19
CA VAL A 124 -0.43 8.94 9.71
C VAL A 124 -0.54 8.94 8.18
N LEU A 125 0.35 9.66 7.49
CA LEU A 125 0.33 9.80 6.03
C LEU A 125 1.06 8.66 5.29
N PHE A 126 1.71 7.74 6.00
CA PHE A 126 2.45 6.66 5.39
C PHE A 126 1.53 5.45 5.17
N SER A 127 0.83 5.42 4.04
CA SER A 127 -0.06 4.33 3.61
C SER A 127 0.54 3.44 2.53
#